data_AF-A0A5C6UGH2-F1
#
_entry.id   AF-A0A5C6UGH2-F1
#
_cell.length_a   1.000
_cell.length_b   1.000
_cell.length_c   1.000
_cell.angle_alpha   90.00
_cell.angle_beta   90.00
_cell.angle_gamma   90.00
#
_symmetry.space_group_name_H-M   'P 1'
#
loop_
_entity.id
_entity.type
_entity.pdbx_description
1 polymer ?
#
loop_
_entity_poly.entity_id
_entity_poly.type
_entity_poly.pdbx_seq_one_letter_code
_entity_poly.pdbx_strand_id
1 'polypeptide(L)'
;MIVSFSLVGLSVDGLALTPGYASIGMAAPVLAVLFRLLPGFALGGEVGPRTALLLESAPIRRRGLIVSLQAMSADRAVMIAGLVGVALAPVAVDTWSWRLAVVLELTILPFALAARRTLVETLKLEETLPRGAGVYTTRRVVELGVLMLAVASVSNKVLVYLGFCATATLGVIQQTGFACVMLVGLGGVICDPLSG
;
A
#
# COMPACT_ATOMS: atom_id res chain seq x y z
N MET A 1 11.82 -5.15 9.53
CA MET A 1 10.38 -4.84 9.51
C MET A 1 10.07 -3.52 10.23
N ILE A 2 10.49 -3.33 11.49
CA ILE A 2 10.22 -2.09 12.26
C ILE A 2 10.72 -0.81 11.56
N VAL A 3 11.93 -0.85 10.97
CA VAL A 3 12.51 0.31 10.25
C VAL A 3 11.66 0.72 9.04
N SER A 4 11.15 -0.24 8.26
CA SER A 4 10.28 0.03 7.11
C SER A 4 8.99 0.72 7.55
N PHE A 5 8.33 0.23 8.60
CA PHE A 5 7.12 0.86 9.15
C PHE A 5 7.38 2.26 9.71
N SER A 6 8.52 2.47 10.40
CA SER A 6 8.89 3.81 10.86
C SER A 6 9.16 4.77 9.70
N LEU A 7 9.74 4.29 8.59
CA LEU A 7 10.00 5.10 7.40
C LEU A 7 8.70 5.51 6.70
N VAL A 8 7.75 4.57 6.59
CA VAL A 8 6.40 4.87 6.06
C VAL A 8 5.70 5.90 6.95
N GLY A 9 5.73 5.70 8.27
CA GLY A 9 5.15 6.66 9.22
C GLY A 9 5.72 8.06 9.08
N LEU A 10 7.05 8.18 9.18
CA LEU A 10 7.75 9.46 9.05
C LEU A 10 7.43 10.16 7.73
N SER A 11 7.27 9.39 6.65
CA SER A 11 6.97 9.96 5.34
C SER A 11 5.55 10.52 5.24
N VAL A 12 4.56 9.86 5.83
CA VAL A 12 3.18 10.34 5.89
C VAL A 12 3.08 11.57 6.78
N ASP A 13 3.73 11.52 7.95
CA ASP A 13 3.75 12.62 8.91
C ASP A 13 4.43 13.86 8.32
N GLY A 14 5.57 13.65 7.65
CA GLY A 14 6.28 14.70 6.93
C GLY A 14 5.45 15.33 5.82
N LEU A 15 4.69 14.52 5.06
CA LEU A 15 3.79 15.02 4.03
C LEU A 15 2.64 15.85 4.63
N ALA A 16 2.09 15.44 5.77
CA ALA A 16 1.05 16.19 6.50
C ALA A 16 1.51 17.56 6.96
N LEU A 17 2.72 17.59 7.53
CA LEU A 17 3.30 18.78 8.15
C LEU A 17 3.87 19.74 7.11
N THR A 18 4.02 19.32 5.86
CA THR A 18 4.53 20.17 4.78
C THR A 18 3.52 21.29 4.48
N PRO A 19 3.86 22.55 4.76
CA PRO A 19 2.96 23.67 4.48
C PRO A 19 2.83 23.90 2.96
N GLY A 20 1.71 24.49 2.55
CA GLY A 20 1.41 24.70 1.13
C GLY A 20 2.39 25.66 0.46
N TYR A 21 2.34 25.70 -0.87
CA TYR A 21 3.20 26.53 -1.73
C TYR A 21 3.25 28.01 -1.29
N ALA A 22 2.14 28.53 -0.77
CA ALA A 22 2.05 29.91 -0.26
C ALA A 22 3.06 30.22 0.87
N SER A 23 3.57 29.21 1.58
CA SER A 23 4.43 29.40 2.76
C SER A 23 5.91 29.16 2.45
N ILE A 24 6.22 28.11 1.69
CA ILE A 24 7.60 27.63 1.44
C ILE A 24 7.98 27.57 -0.04
N GLY A 25 7.11 28.05 -0.95
CA GLY A 25 7.37 28.12 -2.38
C GLY A 25 7.75 26.78 -3.00
N MET A 26 8.83 26.77 -3.78
CA MET A 26 9.33 25.60 -4.52
C MET A 26 9.77 24.44 -3.62
N ALA A 27 10.02 24.67 -2.32
CA ALA A 27 10.36 23.61 -1.39
C ALA A 27 9.18 22.67 -1.12
N ALA A 28 7.93 23.14 -1.21
CA ALA A 28 6.73 22.32 -0.98
C ALA A 28 6.62 21.12 -1.93
N PRO A 29 6.68 21.29 -3.27
CA PRO A 29 6.61 20.15 -4.18
C PRO A 29 7.83 19.22 -4.07
N VAL A 30 9.02 19.74 -3.78
CA VAL A 30 10.22 18.90 -3.59
C VAL A 30 10.06 18.00 -2.37
N LEU A 31 9.64 18.55 -1.24
CA LEU A 31 9.35 17.77 -0.03
C LEU A 31 8.21 16.77 -0.26
N ALA A 32 7.14 17.18 -0.95
CA ALA A 32 6.03 16.29 -1.26
C ALA A 32 6.46 15.10 -2.13
N VAL A 33 7.36 15.30 -3.09
CA VAL A 33 7.95 14.22 -3.89
C VAL A 33 8.82 13.31 -3.02
N LEU A 34 9.73 13.88 -2.22
CA LEU A 34 10.58 13.09 -1.33
C LEU A 34 9.76 12.22 -0.38
N PHE A 35 8.76 12.81 0.29
CA PHE A 35 7.85 12.08 1.16
C PHE A 35 7.01 11.04 0.43
N ARG A 36 6.69 11.22 -0.87
CA ARG A 36 6.01 10.17 -1.66
C ARG A 36 6.91 9.02 -2.09
N LEU A 37 8.22 9.24 -2.19
CA LEU A 37 9.17 8.19 -2.57
C LEU A 37 9.50 7.27 -1.40
N LEU A 38 9.56 7.79 -0.17
CA LEU A 38 9.90 7.04 1.04
C LEU A 38 9.01 5.81 1.30
N PRO A 39 7.66 5.87 1.22
CA PRO A 39 6.81 4.69 1.37
C PRO A 39 7.09 3.63 0.30
N GLY A 40 7.40 4.06 -0.93
CA GLY A 40 7.73 3.16 -2.03
C GLY A 40 8.98 2.34 -1.75
N PHE A 41 10.04 2.98 -1.24
CA PHE A 41 11.26 2.30 -0.83
C PHE A 41 11.04 1.35 0.35
N ALA A 42 10.27 1.79 1.36
CA ALA A 42 9.97 0.96 2.53
C ALA A 42 9.19 -0.31 2.15
N LEU A 43 8.15 -0.17 1.33
CA LEU A 43 7.33 -1.28 0.85
C LEU A 43 8.12 -2.20 -0.08
N GLY A 44 8.95 -1.64 -0.97
CA GLY A 44 9.77 -2.43 -1.90
C GLY A 44 10.74 -3.38 -1.20
N GLY A 45 11.34 -2.94 -0.08
CA GLY A 45 12.25 -3.78 0.71
C GLY A 45 11.55 -4.82 1.60
N GLU A 46 10.28 -4.61 1.97
CA GLU A 46 9.58 -5.48 2.92
C GLU A 46 8.67 -6.53 2.25
N VAL A 47 8.01 -6.18 1.15
CA VAL A 47 6.96 -7.03 0.56
C VAL A 47 7.53 -8.36 0.06
N GLY A 48 8.70 -8.35 -0.59
CA GLY A 48 9.32 -9.57 -1.15
C GLY A 48 9.77 -10.59 -0.09
N PRO A 49 10.61 -10.21 0.88
CA PRO A 49 11.03 -11.12 1.95
C PRO A 49 9.84 -11.65 2.78
N ARG A 50 8.81 -10.82 2.99
CA ARG A 50 7.63 -11.21 3.77
C ARG A 50 6.76 -12.24 3.03
N THR A 51 6.55 -12.09 1.72
CA THR A 51 5.79 -13.07 0.93
C THR A 51 6.55 -14.38 0.79
N ALA A 52 7.87 -14.34 0.62
CA ALA A 52 8.70 -15.55 0.60
C ALA A 52 8.59 -16.32 1.92
N LEU A 53 8.73 -15.64 3.05
CA LEU A 53 8.63 -16.25 4.38
C LEU A 53 7.22 -16.79 4.69
N LEU A 54 6.18 -16.08 4.26
CA LEU A 54 4.79 -16.58 4.35
C LEU A 54 4.62 -17.87 3.54
N LEU A 55 5.22 -17.94 2.35
CA LEU A 55 5.14 -19.11 1.50
C LEU A 55 5.95 -20.30 2.05
N GLU A 56 7.09 -20.03 2.70
CA GLU A 56 7.93 -21.03 3.36
C GLU A 56 7.27 -21.60 4.62
N SER A 57 6.66 -20.74 5.45
CA SER A 57 5.95 -21.15 6.67
C SER A 57 4.57 -21.78 6.42
N ALA A 58 4.01 -21.58 5.22
CA ALA A 58 2.69 -22.10 4.86
C ALA A 58 2.70 -23.59 4.48
N PRO A 59 1.67 -24.37 4.89
CA PRO A 59 1.48 -25.75 4.45
C PRO A 59 1.39 -25.82 2.92
N ILE A 60 2.06 -26.79 2.29
CA ILE A 60 2.19 -26.94 0.82
C ILE A 60 0.84 -26.79 0.08
N ARG A 61 -0.25 -27.33 0.64
CA ARG A 61 -1.59 -27.29 0.06
C ARG A 61 -2.33 -25.94 0.18
N ARG A 62 -1.84 -24.98 0.98
CA ARG A 62 -2.51 -23.70 1.29
C ARG A 62 -1.62 -22.48 1.06
N ARG A 63 -0.49 -22.64 0.36
CA ARG A 63 0.47 -21.55 0.11
C ARG A 63 -0.14 -20.39 -0.66
N GLY A 64 -0.86 -20.68 -1.75
CA GLY A 64 -1.50 -19.63 -2.54
C GLY A 64 -2.60 -18.91 -1.73
N LEU A 65 -3.46 -19.65 -1.02
CA LEU A 65 -4.50 -19.06 -0.16
C LEU A 65 -3.94 -18.18 0.97
N ILE A 66 -2.81 -18.53 1.58
CA ILE A 66 -2.18 -17.70 2.62
C ILE A 66 -1.57 -16.43 2.03
N VAL A 67 -0.95 -16.51 0.84
CA VAL A 67 -0.42 -15.33 0.15
C VAL A 67 -1.54 -14.45 -0.39
N SER A 68 -2.63 -15.02 -0.90
CA SER A 68 -3.76 -14.25 -1.41
C SER A 68 -4.57 -13.56 -0.31
N LEU A 69 -4.60 -14.11 0.91
CA LEU A 69 -5.14 -13.43 2.09
C LEU A 69 -4.42 -12.10 2.38
N GLN A 70 -3.13 -11.98 2.04
CA GLN A 70 -2.41 -10.72 2.14
C GLN A 70 -2.92 -9.69 1.12
N ALA A 71 -3.13 -10.07 -0.14
CA ALA A 71 -3.72 -9.20 -1.16
C ALA A 71 -5.15 -8.78 -0.76
N MET A 72 -5.96 -9.75 -0.29
CA MET A 72 -7.35 -9.53 0.13
C MET A 72 -7.45 -8.54 1.30
N SER A 73 -6.42 -8.45 2.14
CA SER A 73 -6.37 -7.44 3.21
C SER A 73 -6.18 -6.01 2.67
N ALA A 74 -5.40 -5.84 1.61
CA ALA A 74 -5.20 -4.56 0.96
C ALA A 74 -6.46 -4.12 0.20
N ASP A 75 -7.09 -5.03 -0.54
CA ASP A 75 -8.31 -4.70 -1.30
C ASP A 75 -9.52 -4.46 -0.40
N ARG A 76 -9.59 -5.11 0.78
CA ARG A 76 -10.55 -4.73 1.82
C ARG A 76 -10.35 -3.29 2.30
N ALA A 77 -9.10 -2.85 2.49
CA ALA A 77 -8.83 -1.47 2.89
C ALA A 77 -9.27 -0.48 1.80
N VAL A 78 -9.04 -0.80 0.53
CA VAL A 78 -9.51 0.00 -0.62
C VAL A 78 -11.05 0.07 -0.66
N MET A 79 -11.72 -1.08 -0.46
CA MET A 79 -13.19 -1.14 -0.41
C MET A 79 -13.75 -0.25 0.72
N ILE A 80 -13.19 -0.33 1.93
CA ILE A 80 -13.60 0.49 3.07
C ILE A 80 -13.34 1.97 2.79
N ALA A 81 -12.20 2.32 2.20
CA ALA A 81 -11.88 3.69 1.82
C ALA A 81 -12.89 4.25 0.80
N GLY A 82 -13.27 3.45 -0.20
CA GLY A 82 -14.32 3.80 -1.16
C GLY A 82 -15.68 4.03 -0.49
N LEU A 83 -16.08 3.14 0.42
CA LEU A 83 -17.34 3.25 1.17
C LEU A 83 -17.39 4.51 2.03
N VAL A 84 -16.33 4.79 2.78
CA VAL A 84 -16.20 6.02 3.57
C VAL A 84 -16.23 7.25 2.66
N GLY A 85 -15.56 7.19 1.51
CA GLY A 85 -15.58 8.26 0.52
C GLY A 85 -16.96 8.55 -0.04
N VAL A 86 -17.76 7.54 -0.37
CA VAL A 86 -19.15 7.72 -0.83
C VAL A 86 -20.03 8.36 0.26
N ALA A 87 -19.85 7.92 1.51
CA ALA A 87 -20.62 8.43 2.65
C ALA A 87 -20.28 9.89 3.00
N LEU A 88 -19.01 10.27 2.88
CA LEU A 88 -18.52 11.61 3.22
C LEU A 88 -18.56 12.61 2.05
N ALA A 89 -18.57 12.15 0.80
CA ALA A 89 -18.65 13.01 -0.39
C ALA A 89 -19.79 14.08 -0.38
N PRO A 90 -21.01 13.81 0.11
CA PRO A 90 -22.07 14.83 0.15
C PRO A 90 -21.90 15.85 1.28
N VAL A 91 -21.11 15.53 2.32
CA VAL A 91 -20.77 16.46 3.40
C VAL A 91 -19.56 17.23 2.90
N ALA A 92 -19.79 18.45 2.38
CA ALA A 92 -18.78 19.31 1.75
C ALA A 92 -17.38 19.07 2.31
N VAL A 93 -16.57 18.35 1.55
CA VAL A 93 -15.22 17.97 1.93
C VAL A 93 -14.36 19.20 1.69
N ASP A 94 -14.37 20.12 2.65
CA ASP A 94 -13.58 21.36 2.58
C ASP A 94 -12.11 21.04 2.29
N THR A 95 -11.37 22.03 1.80
CA THR A 95 -9.92 21.96 1.55
C THR A 95 -9.08 21.52 2.77
N TRP A 96 -9.69 21.43 3.96
CA TRP A 96 -9.10 20.94 5.19
C TRP A 96 -9.13 19.40 5.35
N SER A 97 -10.06 18.70 4.71
CA SER A 97 -10.36 17.29 4.99
C SER A 97 -9.20 16.32 4.70
N TRP A 98 -8.28 16.67 3.79
CA TRP A 98 -7.09 15.87 3.56
C TRP A 98 -6.19 15.81 4.81
N ARG A 99 -6.20 16.83 5.68
CA ARG A 99 -5.45 16.83 6.94
C ARG A 99 -6.04 15.87 7.96
N LEU A 100 -7.37 15.77 8.03
CA LEU A 100 -8.05 14.79 8.90
C LEU A 100 -7.69 13.36 8.51
N ALA A 101 -7.62 13.07 7.21
CA ALA A 101 -7.16 11.76 6.72
C ALA A 101 -5.73 11.46 7.20
N VAL A 102 -4.83 12.43 7.16
CA VAL A 102 -3.45 12.21 7.63
C VAL A 102 -3.37 12.08 9.16
N VAL A 103 -4.15 12.84 9.92
CA VAL A 103 -4.20 12.66 11.38
C VAL A 103 -4.69 11.26 11.73
N LEU A 104 -5.69 10.73 11.02
CA LEU A 104 -6.14 9.35 11.21
C LEU A 104 -5.04 8.33 10.89
N GLU A 105 -4.26 8.54 9.83
CA GLU A 105 -3.09 7.70 9.53
C GLU A 105 -2.02 7.76 10.63
N LEU A 106 -1.76 8.95 11.18
CA LEU A 106 -0.82 9.15 12.29
C LEU A 106 -1.24 8.34 13.53
N THR A 107 -2.54 8.25 13.84
CA THR A 107 -3.02 7.45 14.99
C THR A 107 -2.92 5.94 14.75
N ILE A 108 -3.00 5.49 13.49
CA ILE A 108 -2.88 4.07 13.13
C ILE A 108 -1.43 3.57 13.27
N LEU A 109 -0.45 4.44 12.99
CA LEU A 109 0.97 4.09 13.05
C LEU A 109 1.45 3.56 14.42
N PRO A 110 1.21 4.21 15.58
CA PRO A 110 1.65 3.70 16.88
C PRO A 110 0.93 2.40 17.25
N PHE A 111 -0.33 2.23 16.85
CA PHE A 111 -1.06 0.98 17.02
C PHE A 111 -0.42 -0.15 16.21
N ALA A 112 -0.06 0.10 14.95
CA ALA A 112 0.64 -0.85 14.09
C ALA A 112 2.02 -1.23 14.63
N LEU A 113 2.77 -0.26 15.18
CA LEU A 113 4.07 -0.52 15.82
C LEU A 113 3.90 -1.31 17.12
N ALA A 114 2.91 -1.00 17.95
CA ALA A 114 2.62 -1.71 19.19
C ALA A 114 2.21 -3.17 18.92
N ALA A 115 1.30 -3.40 17.97
CA ALA A 115 0.87 -4.74 17.56
C ALA A 115 2.02 -5.58 16.97
N ARG A 116 3.03 -4.91 16.37
CA ARG A 116 4.22 -5.58 15.83
C ARG A 116 5.30 -5.84 16.87
N ARG A 117 5.29 -5.18 18.02
CA ARG A 117 6.19 -5.50 19.15
C ARG A 117 5.80 -6.79 19.86
N THR A 118 4.52 -7.18 19.82
CA THR A 118 4.02 -8.45 20.38
C THR A 118 4.16 -9.64 19.44
N LEU A 119 4.36 -9.40 18.15
CA LEU A 119 4.81 -10.43 17.22
C LEU A 119 6.27 -10.72 17.57
N VAL A 120 6.49 -11.77 18.37
CA VAL A 120 7.81 -12.37 18.55
C VAL A 120 8.37 -12.57 17.16
N GLU A 121 9.41 -11.81 16.82
CA GLU A 121 10.18 -12.05 15.62
C GLU A 121 10.65 -13.51 15.74
N THR A 122 9.99 -14.43 15.04
CA THR A 122 10.45 -15.81 14.82
C THR A 122 11.65 -15.79 13.87
N LEU A 123 12.54 -14.80 14.04
CA LEU A 123 13.93 -14.85 13.64
C LEU A 123 14.63 -15.88 14.53
N LYS A 124 14.36 -17.16 14.31
CA LYS A 124 15.49 -18.05 14.17
C LYS A 124 16.09 -17.72 12.82
N LEU A 125 16.98 -16.72 12.82
CA LEU A 125 18.05 -16.65 11.85
C LEU A 125 18.90 -17.91 12.13
N GLU A 126 18.43 -19.08 11.71
CA GLU A 126 19.28 -20.25 11.69
C GLU A 126 20.39 -19.87 10.71
N GLU A 127 21.56 -19.61 11.28
CA GLU A 127 22.78 -19.14 10.64
C GLU A 127 23.39 -20.27 9.77
N THR A 128 22.55 -20.93 8.97
CA THR A 128 22.85 -22.13 8.18
C THR A 128 22.55 -21.96 6.70
N LEU A 129 22.31 -20.73 6.23
CA LEU A 129 22.45 -20.45 4.80
C LEU A 129 23.94 -20.20 4.51
N PRO A 130 24.62 -21.07 3.74
CA PRO A 130 26.00 -20.85 3.36
C PRO A 130 26.09 -19.48 2.67
N ARG A 131 26.93 -18.60 3.20
CA ARG A 131 27.34 -17.33 2.59
C ARG A 131 27.97 -17.66 1.24
N GLY A 132 27.15 -17.77 0.19
CA GLY A 132 27.61 -18.25 -1.11
C GLY A 132 26.73 -19.28 -1.81
N ALA A 133 25.50 -19.58 -1.34
CA ALA A 133 24.50 -20.19 -2.22
C ALA A 133 24.17 -19.18 -3.32
N GLY A 134 24.94 -19.24 -4.41
CA GLY A 134 24.83 -18.36 -5.56
C GLY A 134 23.38 -18.27 -6.01
N VAL A 135 22.87 -17.04 -6.04
CA VAL A 135 21.63 -16.69 -6.69
C VAL A 135 21.84 -16.92 -8.19
N TYR A 136 21.73 -18.17 -8.64
CA TYR A 136 21.56 -18.50 -10.05
C TYR A 136 20.11 -18.18 -10.45
N THR A 137 19.64 -16.99 -10.13
CA THR A 137 18.41 -16.48 -10.72
C THR A 137 18.79 -15.90 -12.07
N THR A 138 18.46 -16.63 -13.13
CA THR A 138 18.58 -16.16 -14.50
C THR A 138 18.01 -14.74 -14.60
N ARG A 139 18.78 -13.78 -15.13
CA ARG A 139 18.37 -12.38 -15.34
C ARG A 139 16.94 -12.23 -15.85
N ARG A 140 16.53 -13.15 -16.74
CA ARG A 140 15.18 -13.26 -17.32
C ARG A 140 14.07 -13.47 -16.28
N VAL A 141 14.30 -14.21 -15.21
CA VAL A 141 13.31 -14.46 -14.14
C VAL A 141 13.11 -13.21 -13.29
N VAL A 142 14.18 -12.47 -12.98
CA VAL A 142 14.09 -11.18 -12.29
C VAL A 142 13.35 -10.16 -13.14
N GLU A 143 13.73 -10.03 -14.41
CA GLU A 143 13.08 -9.12 -15.35
C GLU A 143 11.58 -9.43 -15.51
N LEU A 144 11.21 -10.72 -15.68
CA LEU A 144 9.82 -11.13 -15.75
C LEU A 144 9.06 -10.90 -14.44
N GLY A 145 9.66 -11.17 -13.29
CA GLY A 145 9.04 -10.93 -11.98
C GLY A 145 8.76 -9.45 -11.73
N VAL A 146 9.73 -8.58 -12.04
CA VAL A 146 9.57 -7.12 -11.95
C VAL A 146 8.49 -6.64 -12.94
N LEU A 147 8.48 -7.17 -14.17
CA LEU A 147 7.47 -6.83 -15.16
C LEU A 147 6.06 -7.21 -14.70
N MET A 148 5.87 -8.42 -14.17
CA MET A 148 4.57 -8.89 -13.66
C MET A 148 4.08 -8.02 -12.49
N LEU A 149 4.95 -7.69 -11.54
CA LEU A 149 4.62 -6.81 -10.41
C LEU A 149 4.29 -5.39 -10.88
N ALA A 150 5.04 -4.87 -11.85
CA ALA A 150 4.80 -3.55 -12.42
C ALA A 150 3.45 -3.49 -13.15
N VAL A 151 3.15 -4.48 -14.00
CA VAL A 151 1.87 -4.57 -14.71
C VAL A 151 0.71 -4.65 -13.73
N ALA A 152 0.78 -5.52 -12.72
CA ALA A 152 -0.27 -5.64 -11.71
C ALA A 152 -0.46 -4.31 -10.94
N SER A 153 0.63 -3.67 -10.52
CA SER A 153 0.58 -2.41 -9.77
C SER A 153 0.02 -1.25 -10.59
N VAL A 154 0.47 -1.11 -11.84
CA VAL A 154 -0.01 -0.07 -12.77
C VAL A 154 -1.49 -0.29 -13.06
N SER A 155 -1.88 -1.53 -13.35
CA SER A 155 -3.29 -1.86 -13.64
C SER A 155 -4.19 -1.48 -12.47
N ASN A 156 -3.81 -1.87 -11.24
CA ASN A 156 -4.56 -1.52 -10.04
C ASN A 156 -4.66 0.01 -9.84
N LYS A 157 -3.54 0.73 -10.01
CA LYS A 157 -3.52 2.20 -9.89
C LYS A 157 -4.42 2.86 -10.93
N VAL A 158 -4.36 2.42 -12.19
CA VAL A 158 -5.21 2.96 -13.26
C VAL A 158 -6.69 2.75 -12.93
N LEU A 159 -7.08 1.55 -12.50
CA LEU A 159 -8.46 1.22 -12.11
C LEU A 159 -8.98 2.13 -10.98
N VAL A 160 -8.16 2.36 -9.95
CA VAL A 160 -8.53 3.23 -8.81
C VAL A 160 -8.62 4.71 -9.22
N TYR A 161 -7.72 5.20 -10.08
CA TYR A 161 -7.70 6.61 -10.50
C TYR A 161 -8.71 6.94 -11.59
N LEU A 162 -9.17 5.97 -12.38
CA LEU A 162 -10.10 6.21 -13.49
C LEU A 162 -11.40 6.90 -13.04
N GLY A 163 -11.94 6.49 -11.89
CA GLY A 163 -13.12 7.11 -11.29
C GLY A 163 -12.91 8.60 -10.98
N PHE A 164 -11.74 8.96 -10.47
CA PHE A 164 -11.39 10.36 -10.19
C PHE A 164 -11.12 11.16 -11.46
N CYS A 165 -10.46 10.57 -12.46
CA CYS A 165 -10.31 11.21 -13.77
C CYS A 165 -11.67 11.52 -14.38
N ALA A 166 -12.62 10.60 -14.34
CA ALA A 166 -13.98 10.83 -14.82
C ALA A 166 -14.66 12.00 -14.10
N THR A 167 -14.53 12.10 -12.76
CA THR A 167 -15.07 13.26 -12.02
C THR A 167 -14.41 14.58 -12.43
N ALA A 168 -13.09 14.57 -12.68
CA ALA A 168 -12.34 15.78 -13.02
C ALA A 168 -12.57 16.26 -14.45
N THR A 169 -12.76 15.35 -15.42
CA THR A 169 -12.89 15.71 -16.84
C THR A 169 -14.32 15.77 -17.34
N LEU A 170 -15.19 14.86 -16.86
CA LEU A 170 -16.58 14.73 -17.34
C LEU A 170 -17.60 15.43 -16.42
N GLY A 171 -17.15 15.97 -15.28
CA GLY A 171 -18.01 16.67 -14.32
C GLY A 171 -19.01 15.75 -13.60
N VAL A 172 -18.74 14.45 -13.56
CA VAL A 172 -19.58 13.47 -12.85
C VAL A 172 -19.52 13.74 -11.35
N ILE A 173 -20.62 13.47 -10.64
CA ILE A 173 -20.72 13.58 -9.18
C ILE A 173 -19.55 12.85 -8.49
N GLN A 174 -18.96 13.48 -7.48
CA GLN A 174 -17.79 12.97 -6.77
C GLN A 174 -18.01 11.60 -6.10
N GLN A 175 -19.25 11.28 -5.72
CA GLN A 175 -19.63 9.95 -5.22
C GLN A 175 -19.35 8.84 -6.23
N THR A 176 -19.45 9.12 -7.55
CA THR A 176 -19.16 8.13 -8.59
C THR A 176 -17.70 7.72 -8.58
N GLY A 177 -16.77 8.66 -8.34
CA GLY A 177 -15.35 8.35 -8.20
C GLY A 177 -15.08 7.39 -7.04
N PHE A 178 -15.63 7.69 -5.86
CA PHE A 178 -15.51 6.81 -4.69
C PHE A 178 -16.24 5.47 -4.84
N ALA A 179 -17.37 5.44 -5.55
CA ALA A 179 -18.09 4.20 -5.86
C ALA A 179 -17.28 3.28 -6.77
N CYS A 180 -16.56 3.82 -7.77
CA CYS A 180 -15.62 3.04 -8.59
C CYS A 180 -14.52 2.40 -7.73
N VAL A 181 -13.92 3.16 -6.80
CA VAL A 181 -12.90 2.63 -5.87
C VAL A 181 -13.47 1.51 -5.00
N MET A 182 -14.69 1.69 -4.48
CA MET A 182 -15.38 0.68 -3.70
C MET A 182 -15.60 -0.61 -4.50
N LEU A 183 -16.04 -0.51 -5.76
CA LEU A 183 -16.28 -1.65 -6.64
C LEU A 183 -14.98 -2.37 -7.02
N VAL A 184 -13.88 -1.62 -7.26
CA VAL A 184 -12.55 -2.20 -7.50
C VAL A 184 -12.10 -3.00 -6.28
N GLY A 185 -12.21 -2.42 -5.08
CA GLY A 185 -11.89 -3.12 -3.83
C GLY A 185 -12.74 -4.36 -3.63
N LEU A 186 -14.06 -4.27 -3.86
CA LEU A 186 -14.97 -5.41 -3.76
C LEU A 186 -14.62 -6.53 -4.75
N GLY A 187 -14.25 -6.19 -5.98
CA GLY A 187 -13.76 -7.15 -6.97
C GLY A 187 -12.49 -7.87 -6.51
N GLY A 188 -11.51 -7.11 -5.97
CA GLY A 188 -10.29 -7.67 -5.39
C GLY A 188 -10.57 -8.65 -4.24
N VAL A 189 -11.44 -8.26 -3.29
CA VAL A 189 -11.80 -9.11 -2.14
C VAL A 189 -12.42 -10.45 -2.55
N ILE A 190 -13.17 -10.48 -3.66
CA ILE A 190 -13.79 -11.71 -4.18
C ILE A 190 -12.79 -12.54 -4.99
N CYS A 191 -11.98 -11.89 -5.82
CA CYS A 191 -11.06 -12.56 -6.75
C CYS A 191 -9.76 -13.04 -6.09
N ASP A 192 -9.23 -12.33 -5.10
CA ASP A 192 -8.00 -12.68 -4.40
C ASP A 192 -8.02 -14.11 -3.82
N PRO A 193 -9.01 -14.54 -3.02
CA PRO A 193 -9.03 -15.90 -2.49
C PRO A 193 -9.16 -16.97 -3.58
N LEU A 194 -9.70 -16.64 -4.75
CA LEU A 194 -9.80 -17.56 -5.90
C LEU A 194 -8.47 -17.71 -6.66
N SER A 195 -7.53 -16.78 -6.48
CA SER A 195 -6.20 -16.82 -7.11
C SER A 195 -5.16 -17.68 -6.37
N GLY A 196 -5.52 -18.18 -5.17
CA GLY A 196 -4.63 -18.90 -4.25
C GLY A 196 -4.80 -20.42 -4.21
#